data_AF-A0A7X7I2V4-F1
#
_entry.id   AF-A0A7X7I2V4-F1
#
_cell.length_a   1.000
_cell.length_b   1.000
_cell.length_c   1.000
_cell.angle_alpha   90.00
_cell.angle_beta   90.00
_cell.angle_gamma   90.00
#
_symmetry.space_group_name_H-M   'P 1'
#
loop_
_entity.id
_entity.type
_entity.pdbx_description
1 polymer ?
#
loop_
_entity_poly.entity_id
_entity_poly.type
_entity_poly.pdbx_seq_one_letter_code
_entity_poly.pdbx_strand_id
1 'polypeptide(L)' 'TPSGKGARTDEGRIRATAVAHGVPCLTTIQAADAAVRAMEAMREEEMQVHAVQDRFPNYGAPQKPFP' A
#
# COMPACT_ATOMS: atom_id res chain seq x y z
N THR A 1 -9.80 -12.25 -6.87
CA THR A 1 -9.89 -10.83 -7.28
C THR A 1 -10.89 -10.70 -8.40
N PRO A 2 -11.63 -9.58 -8.48
CA PRO A 2 -12.65 -9.38 -9.50
C PRO A 2 -12.13 -9.48 -10.94
N SER A 3 -12.92 -10.10 -11.81
CA SER A 3 -12.72 -10.05 -13.27
C SER A 3 -13.84 -9.29 -14.00
N GLY A 4 -14.96 -9.01 -13.32
CA GLY A 4 -16.11 -8.24 -13.83
C GLY A 4 -16.00 -6.73 -13.58
N LYS A 5 -16.65 -5.92 -14.43
CA LYS A 5 -16.62 -4.44 -14.35
C LYS A 5 -17.95 -3.86 -13.85
N GLY A 6 -17.87 -2.75 -13.10
CA GLY A 6 -19.03 -1.90 -12.76
C GLY A 6 -19.47 -1.95 -11.29
N ALA A 7 -20.24 -0.93 -10.85
CA ALA A 7 -20.76 -0.81 -9.49
C ALA A 7 -22.04 -1.63 -9.23
N ARG A 8 -22.70 -2.10 -10.30
CA ARG A 8 -23.93 -2.91 -10.22
C ARG A 8 -23.66 -4.41 -10.10
N THR A 9 -22.40 -4.83 -10.15
CA THR A 9 -22.01 -6.23 -9.89
C THR A 9 -21.97 -6.50 -8.39
N ASP A 10 -22.06 -7.76 -7.99
CA ASP A 10 -21.92 -8.14 -6.57
C ASP A 10 -20.57 -7.71 -6.00
N GLU A 11 -19.50 -7.83 -6.79
CA GLU A 11 -18.17 -7.33 -6.43
C GLU A 11 -18.17 -5.80 -6.22
N GLY A 12 -18.90 -5.06 -7.07
CA GLY A 12 -19.09 -3.62 -6.91
C GLY A 12 -19.82 -3.24 -5.62
N ARG A 13 -20.88 -3.98 -5.28
CA ARG A 13 -21.63 -3.82 -4.03
C ARG A 13 -20.76 -4.16 -2.81
N ILE A 14 -20.00 -5.26 -2.85
CA ILE A 14 -19.07 -5.66 -1.78
C ILE A 14 -18.04 -4.56 -1.52
N ARG A 15 -17.42 -4.00 -2.57
CA ARG A 15 -16.46 -2.89 -2.42
C ARG A 15 -17.10 -1.65 -1.82
N ALA A 16 -18.29 -1.28 -2.27
CA ALA A 16 -19.01 -0.11 -1.74
C ALA A 16 -19.34 -0.29 -0.25
N THR A 17 -19.81 -1.47 0.15
CA THR A 17 -20.08 -1.79 1.56
C THR A 17 -18.80 -1.74 2.41
N ALA A 18 -17.68 -2.31 1.94
CA ALA A 18 -16.41 -2.26 2.66
C ALA A 18 -15.97 -0.81 2.94
N VAL A 19 -16.03 0.06 1.92
CA VAL A 19 -15.72 1.50 2.06
C VAL A 19 -16.66 2.18 3.05
N ALA A 20 -17.96 1.92 2.96
CA ALA A 20 -18.97 2.51 3.85
C ALA A 20 -18.75 2.15 5.33
N HIS A 21 -18.14 1.00 5.62
CA HIS A 21 -17.81 0.56 6.97
C HIS A 21 -16.35 0.83 7.39
N GLY A 22 -15.56 1.52 6.56
CA GLY A 22 -14.14 1.78 6.86
C GLY A 22 -13.28 0.51 6.87
N VAL A 23 -13.74 -0.57 6.24
CA VAL A 23 -13.01 -1.84 6.13
C VAL A 23 -12.08 -1.74 4.91
N PRO A 24 -10.75 -1.93 5.08
CA PRO A 24 -9.83 -1.96 3.95
C PRO A 24 -10.22 -3.02 2.91
N CYS A 25 -10.27 -2.64 1.63
CA CYS A 25 -10.64 -3.54 0.54
C CYS A 25 -9.51 -3.62 -0.49
N LEU A 26 -8.87 -4.78 -0.57
CA LEU A 26 -7.78 -5.05 -1.52
C LEU A 26 -8.34 -5.71 -2.78
N THR A 27 -8.06 -5.12 -3.95
CA THR A 27 -8.67 -5.55 -5.22
C THR A 27 -7.70 -6.31 -6.14
N THR A 28 -6.43 -6.43 -5.74
CA THR A 28 -5.39 -7.18 -6.47
C THR A 28 -4.76 -8.24 -5.58
N ILE A 29 -4.29 -9.34 -6.20
CA ILE A 29 -3.61 -10.42 -5.47
C ILE A 29 -2.28 -9.89 -4.92
N GLN A 30 -1.60 -9.05 -5.68
CA GLN A 30 -0.34 -8.42 -5.31
C GLN A 30 -0.49 -7.52 -4.07
N ALA A 31 -1.59 -6.77 -3.95
CA ALA A 31 -1.86 -5.98 -2.75
C ALA A 31 -2.16 -6.87 -1.54
N ALA A 32 -2.87 -7.98 -1.75
CA ALA A 32 -3.12 -8.95 -0.68
C ALA A 32 -1.82 -9.59 -0.17
N ASP A 33 -0.93 -10.02 -1.07
CA ASP A 33 0.38 -10.56 -0.73
C ASP A 33 1.24 -9.53 0.03
N ALA A 34 1.31 -8.29 -0.45
CA ALA A 34 2.03 -7.21 0.23
C ALA A 34 1.48 -6.93 1.65
N ALA A 35 0.15 -6.98 1.83
CA ALA A 35 -0.48 -6.77 3.13
C ALA A 35 -0.15 -7.89 4.12
N VAL A 36 -0.16 -9.16 3.67
CA VAL A 36 0.24 -10.30 4.52
C VAL A 36 1.68 -10.17 4.97
N ARG A 37 2.61 -9.89 4.04
CA ARG A 37 4.03 -9.69 4.39
C ARG A 37 4.24 -8.54 5.37
N ALA A 38 3.49 -7.45 5.22
CA ALA A 38 3.54 -6.33 6.17
C ALA A 38 3.01 -6.74 7.56
N MET A 39 1.92 -7.51 7.63
CA MET A 39 1.37 -8.03 8.90
C MET A 39 2.35 -8.99 9.59
N GLU A 40 3.04 -9.84 8.83
CA GLU A 40 4.08 -10.74 9.35
C GLU A 40 5.25 -9.95 9.93
N ALA A 41 5.78 -8.97 9.19
CA ALA A 41 6.85 -8.09 9.68
C ALA A 41 6.43 -7.32 10.93
N MET A 42 5.21 -6.76 10.97
CA MET A 42 4.70 -6.07 12.16
C MET A 42 4.49 -6.97 13.38
N ARG A 43 4.36 -8.28 13.18
CA ARG A 43 4.24 -9.26 14.27
C ARG A 43 5.61 -9.65 14.83
N GLU A 44 6.63 -9.68 13.98
CA GLU A 44 7.97 -10.19 14.30
C GLU A 44 8.97 -9.09 14.66
N GLU A 45 8.73 -7.87 14.20
CA GLU A 45 9.62 -6.71 14.36
C GLU A 45 8.88 -5.54 15.01
N GLU A 46 9.62 -4.71 15.74
CA GLU A 46 9.10 -3.43 16.25
C GLU A 46 9.13 -2.37 15.15
N MET A 47 8.01 -1.66 14.96
CA MET A 47 7.94 -0.56 14.00
C MET A 47 8.87 0.59 14.40
N GLN A 48 9.87 0.86 13.56
CA GLN A 48 10.82 1.94 13.77
C GLN A 48 10.41 3.23 13.02
N VAL A 49 10.77 4.37 13.59
CA VAL A 49 10.60 5.68 12.97
C VAL A 49 11.94 6.15 12.41
N HIS A 50 11.94 6.61 11.16
CA HIS A 50 13.12 7.19 10.52
C HIS A 50 12.81 8.60 10.02
N ALA A 51 13.71 9.54 10.27
CA ALA A 51 13.60 10.87 9.68
C ALA A 51 13.84 10.79 8.17
N VAL A 52 13.09 11.57 7.39
CA VAL A 52 13.24 11.60 5.93
C VAL A 52 14.65 12.02 5.53
N GLN A 53 15.26 12.93 6.30
CA GLN A 53 16.61 13.43 6.12
C GLN A 53 17.65 12.32 6.26
N ASP A 54 17.51 11.46 7.27
CA ASP A 54 18.42 10.31 7.47
C ASP A 54 18.29 9.31 6.33
N ARG A 55 17.06 9.13 5.81
CA ARG A 55 16.79 8.21 4.70
C ARG A 55 17.30 8.73 3.36
N PHE A 56 17.38 10.06 3.20
CA PHE A 56 17.80 10.73 1.98
C PHE A 56 18.79 11.87 2.28
N PRO A 57 20.01 11.56 2.76
CA PRO A 57 20.95 12.56 3.27
C PRO A 57 21.47 13.54 2.22
N ASN A 58 21.37 13.18 0.93
CA ASN A 58 21.81 13.99 -0.20
C ASN A 58 20.64 14.62 -0.98
N TYR A 59 19.41 14.55 -0.46
CA TYR A 59 18.26 15.14 -1.13
C TYR A 59 18.43 16.66 -1.23
N GLY A 60 18.44 17.19 -2.46
CA GLY A 60 18.71 18.60 -2.73
C GLY A 60 20.18 18.97 -2.93
N ALA A 61 21.11 18.01 -2.81
CA ALA A 61 22.50 18.24 -3.20
C ALA A 61 22.61 18.45 -4.73
N PRO A 62 23.51 19.31 -5.20
CA PRO A 62 23.72 19.52 -6.64
C PRO A 62 24.12 18.19 -7.29
N GLN A 63 23.38 17.79 -8.34
CA GLN A 63 23.78 16.65 -9.15
C GLN A 63 25.07 17.01 -9.89
N LYS A 64 26.03 16.08 -9.91
CA LYS A 64 27.21 16.24 -10.75
C LYS A 64 26.74 16.39 -12.21
N PRO A 65 27.32 17.32 -12.99
CA PRO A 65 27.01 17.42 -14.40
C PRO A 65 27.19 16.04 -15.05
N PHE A 66 26.24 15.63 -15.89
CA PHE A 66 26.43 14.48 -16.76
C PHE A 66 27.54 14.81 -17.77
N PRO A 67 28.44 13.85 -18.12
CA PRO A 67 29.49 14.10 -19.10
C PRO A 67 28.95 14.47 -20.49
#